data_AF-A0A9P6ZW82-F1
#
_entry.id   AF-A0A9P6ZW82-F1
#
_cell.length_a   1.000
_cell.length_b   1.000
_cell.length_c   1.000
_cell.angle_alpha   90.00
_cell.angle_beta   90.00
_cell.angle_gamma   90.00
#
_symmetry.space_group_name_H-M   'P 1'
#
loop_
_entity.id
_entity.type
_entity.pdbx_description
1 polymer ?
#
loop_
_entity_poly.entity_id
_entity_poly.type
_entity_poly.pdbx_seq_one_letter_code
_entity_poly.pdbx_strand_id
1 'polypeptide(L)'
;MPLPALDRMFITSAWLQSIIYGVNCVLFGVCIYAMSIRKRRAHWIVPLSCICHFSIATAHNILSLFYALQGLTNPAIISVADGSILYISRVTALSRTMSGLYLLNILVLHFLLIWRFYLVWDHNLILTAVMLILEAGHLATAVATWAVVIRLGVIFTSAFYALLEACFAFNLVLTICLTSGIAYRLWRAEKDTFGLTGHNAYKPAIYTIIQCGAIYTSSIVVVCALHFSGSPAGVMANYVGVQVATLTPLLLIAHLSLGVTHREHNETSDTAGPAFAQPVQVNITEETHTHPDDTMELRPSTRRNQSLRTCDDEKGH
;
A
#
# COMPACT_ATOMS: atom_id res chain seq x y z
N MET A 1 -29.30 34.16 8.25
CA MET A 1 -27.95 34.55 8.73
C MET A 1 -26.92 33.81 7.88
N PRO A 2 -25.79 34.44 7.50
CA PRO A 2 -24.70 33.73 6.84
C PRO A 2 -24.12 32.65 7.77
N LEU A 3 -23.78 31.49 7.22
CA LEU A 3 -23.12 30.42 7.97
C LEU A 3 -21.77 30.91 8.52
N PRO A 4 -21.41 30.56 9.77
CA PRO A 4 -20.10 30.84 10.33
C PRO A 4 -18.97 30.34 9.42
N ALA A 5 -17.83 31.04 9.42
CA ALA A 5 -16.70 30.71 8.55
C ALA A 5 -16.19 29.27 8.74
N LEU A 6 -16.24 28.76 9.97
CA LEU A 6 -15.80 27.41 10.33
C LEU A 6 -16.73 26.32 9.76
N ASP A 7 -18.04 26.54 9.82
CA ASP A 7 -19.04 25.62 9.24
C ASP A 7 -18.89 25.55 7.71
N ARG A 8 -18.60 26.68 7.06
CA ARG A 8 -18.30 26.72 5.62
C ARG A 8 -17.05 25.91 5.28
N MET A 9 -15.96 26.08 6.04
CA MET A 9 -14.71 25.33 5.83
C MET A 9 -14.94 23.83 5.99
N PHE A 10 -15.68 23.42 7.02
CA PHE A 10 -16.02 22.02 7.25
C PHE A 10 -16.88 21.42 6.12
N ILE A 11 -17.91 22.13 5.65
CA ILE A 11 -18.73 21.64 4.54
C ILE A 11 -17.89 21.50 3.27
N THR A 12 -17.00 22.46 2.98
CA THR A 12 -16.12 22.38 1.81
C THR A 12 -15.13 21.21 1.91
N SER A 13 -14.57 20.94 3.09
CA SER A 13 -13.66 19.80 3.27
C SER A 13 -14.39 18.47 3.20
N ALA A 14 -15.59 18.36 3.77
CA ALA A 14 -16.43 17.16 3.69
C ALA A 14 -16.86 16.86 2.25
N TRP A 15 -17.16 17.90 1.46
CA TRP A 15 -17.48 17.75 0.04
C TRP A 15 -16.26 17.28 -0.76
N LEU A 16 -15.09 17.91 -0.55
CA LEU A 16 -13.85 17.50 -1.21
C LEU A 16 -13.44 16.07 -0.81
N GLN A 17 -13.60 15.71 0.46
CA GLN A 17 -13.42 14.34 0.96
C GLN A 17 -14.30 13.35 0.19
N SER A 18 -15.56 13.69 -0.05
CA SER A 18 -16.51 12.82 -0.76
C SER A 18 -16.13 12.61 -2.23
N ILE A 19 -15.59 13.64 -2.89
CA ILE A 19 -15.09 13.53 -4.27
C ILE A 19 -13.92 12.54 -4.34
N ILE A 20 -12.93 12.70 -3.47
CA ILE A 20 -11.76 11.81 -3.43
C ILE A 20 -12.17 10.38 -3.04
N TYR A 21 -13.15 10.23 -2.14
CA TYR A 21 -13.73 8.93 -1.82
C TYR A 21 -14.35 8.25 -3.05
N GLY A 22 -15.06 9.00 -3.90
CA GLY A 22 -15.56 8.48 -5.18
C GLY A 22 -14.45 7.95 -6.09
N VAL A 23 -13.32 8.67 -6.18
CA VAL A 23 -12.13 8.21 -6.91
C VAL A 23 -11.57 6.92 -6.29
N ASN A 24 -11.50 6.85 -4.95
CA ASN A 24 -11.05 5.66 -4.23
C ASN A 24 -11.95 4.43 -4.52
N CYS A 25 -13.27 4.61 -4.66
CA CYS A 25 -14.19 3.54 -5.07
C CYS A 25 -13.87 3.00 -6.47
N VAL A 26 -13.63 3.88 -7.44
CA VAL A 26 -13.28 3.47 -8.82
C VAL A 26 -11.93 2.73 -8.82
N LEU A 27 -10.92 3.27 -8.15
CA LEU A 27 -9.60 2.63 -8.05
C LEU A 27 -9.66 1.28 -7.34
N PHE A 28 -10.44 1.16 -6.28
CA PHE A 28 -10.65 -0.12 -5.61
C PHE A 28 -11.27 -1.16 -6.55
N GLY A 29 -12.28 -0.77 -7.33
CA GLY A 29 -12.87 -1.62 -8.37
C GLY A 29 -11.85 -2.08 -9.41
N VAL A 30 -11.01 -1.15 -9.92
CA VAL A 30 -9.92 -1.46 -10.86
C VAL A 30 -8.91 -2.43 -10.25
N CYS A 31 -8.50 -2.20 -9.00
CA CYS A 31 -7.57 -3.09 -8.29
C CYS A 31 -8.14 -4.50 -8.15
N ILE A 32 -9.39 -4.64 -7.70
CA ILE A 32 -10.03 -5.95 -7.56
C ILE A 32 -10.18 -6.63 -8.92
N TYR A 33 -10.69 -5.93 -9.94
CA TYR A 33 -10.85 -6.47 -11.29
C TYR A 33 -9.51 -6.97 -11.86
N ALA A 34 -8.45 -6.17 -11.76
CA ALA A 34 -7.14 -6.54 -12.25
C ALA A 34 -6.54 -7.73 -11.50
N MET A 35 -6.80 -7.86 -10.20
CA MET A 35 -6.36 -9.00 -9.40
C MET A 35 -7.17 -10.26 -9.68
N SER A 36 -8.48 -10.14 -9.94
CA SER A 36 -9.36 -11.27 -10.27
C SER A 36 -9.08 -11.87 -11.65
N ILE A 37 -8.76 -11.04 -12.64
CA ILE A 37 -8.39 -11.52 -13.98
C ILE A 37 -7.05 -12.24 -13.98
N ARG A 38 -6.15 -11.84 -13.10
CA ARG A 38 -4.80 -12.39 -13.02
C ARG A 38 -4.78 -13.58 -12.07
N LYS A 39 -4.86 -14.79 -12.62
CA LYS A 39 -4.59 -16.06 -11.89
C LYS A 39 -3.17 -16.19 -11.31
N ARG A 40 -2.34 -15.13 -11.38
CA ARG A 40 -0.99 -15.12 -10.79
C ARG A 40 -1.10 -14.93 -9.28
N ARG A 41 -0.29 -15.67 -8.51
CA ARG A 41 -0.22 -15.57 -7.04
C ARG A 41 0.29 -14.19 -6.60
N ALA A 42 -0.59 -13.19 -6.59
CA ALA A 42 -0.33 -11.98 -5.83
C ALA A 42 -0.14 -12.37 -4.36
N HIS A 43 0.88 -11.83 -3.71
CA HIS A 43 1.01 -12.01 -2.27
C HIS A 43 -0.27 -11.53 -1.59
N TRP A 44 -0.84 -12.36 -0.71
CA TRP A 44 -2.09 -12.13 0.02
C TRP A 44 -2.11 -10.81 0.82
N ILE A 45 -0.94 -10.24 1.09
CA ILE A 45 -0.75 -8.93 1.74
C ILE A 45 -1.31 -7.78 0.89
N VAL A 46 -1.18 -7.84 -0.45
CA VAL A 46 -1.62 -6.79 -1.37
C VAL A 46 -3.16 -6.63 -1.39
N PRO A 47 -3.95 -7.68 -1.63
CA PRO A 47 -5.41 -7.55 -1.59
C PRO A 47 -5.91 -7.21 -0.18
N LEU A 48 -5.29 -7.78 0.86
CA LEU A 48 -5.62 -7.47 2.25
C LEU A 48 -5.45 -5.97 2.54
N SER A 49 -4.33 -5.39 2.14
CA SER A 49 -4.08 -3.95 2.35
C SER A 49 -5.05 -3.08 1.55
N CYS A 50 -5.39 -3.43 0.31
CA CYS A 50 -6.44 -2.73 -0.46
C CYS A 50 -7.77 -2.72 0.29
N ILE A 51 -8.21 -3.88 0.78
CA ILE A 51 -9.47 -4.03 1.52
C ILE A 51 -9.41 -3.21 2.81
N CYS A 52 -8.30 -3.26 3.55
CA CYS A 52 -8.12 -2.47 4.77
C CYS A 52 -8.21 -0.96 4.50
N HIS A 53 -7.45 -0.45 3.53
CA HIS A 53 -7.47 0.96 3.17
C HIS A 53 -8.85 1.44 2.71
N PHE A 54 -9.52 0.65 1.86
CA PHE A 54 -10.87 0.97 1.39
C PHE A 54 -11.90 0.95 2.52
N SER A 55 -11.80 -0.01 3.45
CA SER A 55 -12.67 -0.12 4.62
C SER A 55 -12.49 1.08 5.55
N ILE A 56 -11.24 1.49 5.81
CA ILE A 56 -10.94 2.66 6.64
C ILE A 56 -11.47 3.93 5.98
N ALA A 57 -11.27 4.11 4.67
CA ALA A 57 -11.78 5.27 3.94
C ALA A 57 -13.32 5.35 3.95
N THR A 58 -14.00 4.20 3.81
CA THR A 58 -15.46 4.11 3.88
C THR A 58 -15.97 4.42 5.27
N ALA A 59 -15.37 3.83 6.31
CA ALA A 59 -15.72 4.10 7.70
C ALA A 59 -15.51 5.59 8.06
N HIS A 60 -14.38 6.17 7.66
CA HIS A 60 -14.09 7.57 7.87
C HIS A 60 -15.09 8.48 7.14
N ASN A 61 -15.50 8.14 5.91
CA ASN A 61 -16.47 8.93 5.16
C ASN A 61 -17.87 8.89 5.78
N ILE A 62 -18.33 7.69 6.17
CA ILE A 62 -19.60 7.51 6.88
C ILE A 62 -19.60 8.29 8.20
N LEU A 63 -18.50 8.19 8.97
CA LEU A 63 -18.40 8.89 10.23
C LEU A 63 -18.40 10.41 10.03
N SER A 64 -17.71 10.91 8.99
CA SER A 64 -17.68 12.34 8.63
C SER A 64 -19.09 12.86 8.33
N LEU A 65 -19.89 12.09 7.60
CA LEU A 65 -21.29 12.40 7.35
C LEU A 65 -22.12 12.44 8.65
N PHE A 66 -21.99 11.44 9.52
CA PHE A 66 -22.70 11.43 10.81
C PHE A 66 -22.31 12.62 11.69
N TYR A 67 -21.03 12.97 11.73
CA TYR A 67 -20.53 14.12 12.48
C TYR A 67 -21.09 15.43 11.94
N ALA A 68 -21.15 15.58 10.61
CA ALA A 68 -21.78 16.73 9.95
C ALA A 68 -23.27 16.84 10.31
N LEU A 69 -24.01 15.73 10.21
CA LEU A 69 -25.45 15.70 10.52
C LEU A 69 -25.72 16.00 12.00
N GLN A 70 -24.89 15.45 12.91
CA GLN A 70 -25.06 15.71 14.33
C GLN A 70 -24.72 17.16 14.68
N GLY A 71 -23.66 17.74 14.10
CA GLY A 71 -23.26 19.13 14.33
C GLY A 71 -24.25 20.15 13.76
N LEU A 72 -24.92 19.84 12.65
CA LEU A 72 -25.79 20.79 11.93
C LEU A 72 -27.29 20.60 12.16
N THR A 73 -27.74 19.43 12.61
CA THR A 73 -29.19 19.10 12.70
C THR A 73 -29.68 18.85 14.13
N ASN A 74 -28.78 18.61 15.10
CA ASN A 74 -29.21 18.28 16.45
C ASN A 74 -29.82 19.51 17.17
N PRO A 75 -31.11 19.46 17.56
CA PRO A 75 -31.79 20.61 18.16
C PRO A 75 -31.14 21.06 19.47
N ALA A 76 -30.54 20.15 20.24
CA ALA A 76 -29.84 20.49 21.49
C ALA A 76 -28.54 21.28 21.26
N ILE A 77 -27.96 21.17 20.07
CA ILE A 77 -26.75 21.89 19.66
C ILE A 77 -27.14 23.22 19.02
N ILE A 78 -28.12 23.22 18.13
CA ILE A 78 -28.56 24.42 17.40
C ILE A 78 -29.29 25.41 18.31
N SER A 79 -29.94 24.93 19.39
CA SER A 79 -30.61 25.79 20.37
C SER A 79 -29.66 26.69 21.15
N VAL A 80 -28.36 26.38 21.15
CA VAL A 80 -27.31 27.18 21.77
C VAL A 80 -26.71 28.10 20.70
N ALA A 81 -26.56 29.39 21.01
CA ALA A 81 -25.86 30.32 20.12
C ALA A 81 -24.45 29.79 19.81
N ASP A 82 -24.10 29.70 18.52
CA ASP A 82 -22.83 29.13 18.03
C ASP A 82 -22.54 27.68 18.45
N GLY A 83 -23.59 26.89 18.76
CA GLY A 83 -23.44 25.52 19.21
C GLY A 83 -22.76 24.58 18.19
N SER A 84 -22.93 24.82 16.88
CA SER A 84 -22.24 24.07 15.82
C SER A 84 -20.72 24.26 15.89
N ILE A 85 -20.27 25.51 16.07
CA ILE A 85 -18.86 25.87 16.21
C ILE A 85 -18.29 25.26 17.48
N LEU A 86 -19.04 25.33 18.59
CA LEU A 86 -18.62 24.73 19.86
C LEU A 86 -18.49 23.20 19.73
N TYR A 87 -19.40 22.55 19.02
CA TYR A 87 -19.34 21.11 18.77
C TYR A 87 -18.15 20.71 17.90
N ILE A 88 -17.85 21.49 16.85
CA ILE A 88 -16.70 21.23 15.96
C ILE A 88 -15.36 21.49 16.65
N SER A 89 -15.29 22.52 17.49
CA SER A 89 -14.08 22.85 18.25
C SER A 89 -13.79 21.85 19.38
N ARG A 90 -14.79 21.09 19.83
CA ARG A 90 -14.65 20.14 20.94
C ARG A 90 -14.25 18.75 20.44
N VAL A 91 -13.32 18.14 21.16
CA VAL A 91 -12.94 16.74 20.94
C VAL A 91 -14.06 15.82 21.43
N THR A 92 -14.89 15.34 20.51
CA THR A 92 -16.01 14.43 20.78
C THR A 92 -15.57 12.97 20.67
N ALA A 93 -16.43 12.02 21.06
CA ALA A 93 -16.17 10.60 20.80
C ALA A 93 -16.03 10.30 19.30
N LEU A 94 -16.86 10.94 18.46
CA LEU A 94 -16.80 10.78 17.01
C LEU A 94 -15.49 11.29 16.43
N SER A 95 -15.06 12.50 16.80
CA SER A 95 -13.82 13.07 16.28
C SER A 95 -12.59 12.25 16.72
N ARG A 96 -12.59 11.69 17.93
CA ARG A 96 -11.54 10.76 18.39
C ARG A 96 -11.47 9.51 17.51
N THR A 97 -12.61 8.90 17.21
CA THR A 97 -12.65 7.71 16.35
C THR A 97 -12.17 8.00 14.93
N MET A 98 -12.57 9.15 14.35
CA MET A 98 -12.07 9.57 13.03
C MET A 98 -10.56 9.70 13.00
N SER A 99 -9.99 10.37 13.99
CA SER A 99 -8.55 10.55 14.07
C SER A 99 -7.80 9.25 14.31
N GLY A 100 -8.39 8.32 15.08
CA GLY A 100 -7.87 6.96 15.21
C GLY A 100 -7.86 6.20 13.89
N LEU A 101 -8.94 6.30 13.11
CA LEU A 101 -9.02 5.73 11.76
C LEU A 101 -7.98 6.34 10.82
N TYR A 102 -7.74 7.66 10.91
CA TYR A 102 -6.70 8.33 10.15
C TYR A 102 -5.30 7.81 10.48
N LEU A 103 -4.98 7.72 11.77
CA LEU A 103 -3.69 7.20 12.23
C LEU A 103 -3.48 5.75 11.78
N LEU A 104 -4.53 4.92 11.91
CA LEU A 104 -4.51 3.54 11.42
C LEU A 104 -4.29 3.48 9.90
N ASN A 105 -4.91 4.37 9.13
CA ASN A 105 -4.74 4.44 7.68
C ASN A 105 -3.28 4.72 7.30
N ILE A 106 -2.65 5.71 7.94
CA ILE A 106 -1.24 6.04 7.71
C ILE A 106 -0.34 4.87 8.11
N LEU A 107 -0.62 4.25 9.25
CA LEU A 107 0.17 3.12 9.74
C LEU A 107 0.14 1.95 8.75
N VAL A 108 -1.04 1.59 8.23
CA VAL A 108 -1.19 0.55 7.21
C VAL A 108 -0.47 0.94 5.91
N LEU A 109 -0.53 2.21 5.51
CA LEU A 109 0.19 2.73 4.34
C LEU A 109 1.70 2.57 4.50
N HIS A 110 2.25 3.00 5.64
CA HIS A 110 3.69 2.90 5.92
C HIS A 110 4.13 1.45 6.02
N PHE A 111 3.38 0.58 6.68
CA PHE A 111 3.71 -0.85 6.70
C PHE A 111 3.72 -1.48 5.31
N LEU A 112 2.77 -1.13 4.43
CA LEU A 112 2.78 -1.60 3.05
C LEU A 112 4.01 -1.08 2.28
N LEU A 113 4.40 0.18 2.47
CA LEU A 113 5.60 0.75 1.85
C LEU A 113 6.89 0.12 2.40
N ILE A 114 6.98 -0.10 3.71
CA ILE A 114 8.12 -0.78 4.37
C ILE A 114 8.22 -2.22 3.89
N TRP A 115 7.10 -2.94 3.80
CA TRP A 115 7.06 -4.30 3.24
C TRP A 115 7.58 -4.33 1.79
N ARG A 116 7.13 -3.40 0.95
CA ARG A 116 7.62 -3.27 -0.44
C ARG A 116 9.10 -2.92 -0.48
N PHE A 117 9.55 -2.02 0.39
CA PHE A 117 10.96 -1.65 0.51
C PHE A 117 11.81 -2.88 0.91
N TYR A 118 11.36 -3.67 1.88
CA TYR A 118 12.01 -4.91 2.31
C TYR A 118 12.18 -5.92 1.15
N LEU A 119 11.10 -6.14 0.37
CA LEU A 119 11.15 -7.04 -0.79
C LEU A 119 12.10 -6.54 -1.89
N VAL A 120 12.09 -5.24 -2.19
CA VAL A 120 12.90 -4.63 -3.26
C VAL A 120 14.39 -4.63 -2.91
N TRP A 121 14.73 -4.55 -1.62
CA TRP A 121 16.09 -4.62 -1.11
C TRP A 121 16.54 -6.03 -0.76
N ASP A 122 15.93 -7.06 -1.35
CA ASP A 122 16.34 -8.47 -1.18
C ASP A 122 16.47 -8.87 0.30
N HIS A 123 15.46 -8.55 1.10
CA HIS A 123 15.36 -8.94 2.51
C HIS A 123 16.45 -8.35 3.42
N ASN A 124 17.08 -7.23 3.04
CA ASN A 124 18.03 -6.52 3.88
C ASN A 124 17.40 -6.01 5.19
N LEU A 125 17.61 -6.77 6.28
CA LEU A 125 17.03 -6.50 7.59
C LEU A 125 17.52 -5.20 8.22
N ILE A 126 18.77 -4.79 7.96
CA ILE A 126 19.35 -3.58 8.56
C ILE A 126 18.60 -2.33 8.09
N LEU A 127 18.45 -2.14 6.77
CA LEU A 127 17.76 -0.96 6.24
C LEU A 127 16.28 -0.96 6.64
N THR A 128 15.66 -2.14 6.67
CA THR A 128 14.26 -2.29 7.07
C THR A 128 14.06 -1.98 8.55
N ALA A 129 15.00 -2.39 9.41
CA ALA A 129 14.99 -2.05 10.83
C ALA A 129 15.12 -0.54 11.05
N VAL A 130 15.96 0.16 10.26
CA VAL A 130 16.05 1.62 10.31
C VAL A 130 14.70 2.27 9.96
N MET A 131 14.03 1.83 8.89
CA MET A 131 12.70 2.37 8.52
C MET A 131 11.64 2.06 9.59
N LEU A 132 11.69 0.88 10.22
CA LEU A 132 10.80 0.53 11.33
C LEU A 132 11.05 1.38 12.58
N ILE A 133 12.29 1.74 12.88
CA ILE A 133 12.62 2.65 13.98
C ILE A 133 12.07 4.05 13.70
N LEU A 134 12.19 4.54 12.47
CA LEU A 134 11.58 5.81 12.07
C LEU A 134 10.05 5.76 12.20
N GLU A 135 9.40 4.66 11.79
CA GLU A 135 7.96 4.48 11.96
C GLU A 135 7.55 4.41 13.44
N ALA A 136 8.34 3.77 14.29
CA ALA A 136 8.10 3.77 15.73
C ALA A 136 8.18 5.19 16.32
N GLY A 137 9.12 6.03 15.84
CA GLY A 137 9.20 7.44 16.20
C GLY A 137 7.99 8.26 15.76
N HIS A 138 7.52 8.03 14.52
CA HIS A 138 6.28 8.61 14.01
C HIS A 138 5.08 8.21 14.87
N LEU A 139 4.91 6.92 15.15
CA LEU A 139 3.80 6.42 15.96
C LEU A 139 3.86 6.96 17.40
N ALA A 140 5.05 7.02 18.01
CA ALA A 140 5.23 7.55 19.35
C ALA A 140 4.83 9.04 19.43
N THR A 141 5.27 9.85 18.47
CA THR A 141 4.92 11.29 18.40
C THR A 141 3.42 11.49 18.12
N ALA A 142 2.81 10.68 17.25
CA ALA A 142 1.38 10.72 16.99
C ALA A 142 0.55 10.37 18.24
N VAL A 143 0.89 9.28 18.94
CA VAL A 143 0.21 8.86 20.17
C VAL A 143 0.41 9.88 21.28
N ALA A 144 1.61 10.43 21.43
CA ALA A 144 1.90 11.47 22.42
C ALA A 144 1.06 12.74 22.16
N THR A 145 0.94 13.16 20.88
CA THR A 145 0.09 14.29 20.48
C THR A 145 -1.35 14.08 20.92
N TRP A 146 -1.91 12.89 20.65
CA TRP A 146 -3.27 12.55 21.06
C TRP A 146 -3.43 12.44 22.58
N ALA A 147 -2.44 11.91 23.29
CA ALA A 147 -2.46 11.84 24.75
C ALA A 147 -2.51 13.23 25.39
N VAL A 148 -1.78 14.21 24.83
CA VAL A 148 -1.81 15.62 25.25
C VAL A 148 -3.20 16.20 25.03
N VAL A 149 -3.79 16.02 23.84
CA VAL A 149 -5.14 16.51 23.52
C VAL A 149 -6.20 15.93 24.46
N ILE A 150 -6.14 14.63 24.75
CA ILE A 150 -7.09 13.95 25.64
C ILE A 150 -6.94 14.44 27.09
N ARG A 151 -5.71 14.64 27.57
CA ARG A 151 -5.45 15.05 28.96
C ARG A 151 -5.80 16.51 29.22
N LEU A 152 -5.43 17.40 28.31
CA LEU A 152 -5.60 18.84 28.50
C LEU A 152 -6.96 19.34 27.99
N GLY A 153 -7.64 18.57 27.12
CA GLY A 153 -8.92 18.95 26.54
C GLY A 153 -8.83 20.17 25.60
N VAL A 154 -7.62 20.67 25.34
CA VAL A 154 -7.34 21.84 24.49
C VAL A 154 -6.28 21.49 23.46
N ILE A 155 -6.49 21.97 22.23
CA ILE A 155 -5.67 21.66 21.04
C ILE A 155 -4.51 22.68 20.89
N PHE A 156 -4.50 23.76 21.66
CA PHE A 156 -3.63 24.92 21.44
C PHE A 156 -2.53 25.07 22.51
N THR A 157 -1.89 23.98 22.91
CA THR A 157 -0.74 24.05 23.86
C THR A 157 0.59 24.02 23.10
N SER A 158 1.62 24.66 23.64
CA SER A 158 2.96 24.64 23.04
C SER A 158 3.50 23.21 22.87
N ALA A 159 3.23 22.32 23.83
CA ALA A 159 3.58 20.91 23.75
C ALA A 159 2.88 20.17 22.59
N PHE A 160 1.61 20.50 22.31
CA PHE A 160 0.89 19.93 21.18
C PHE A 160 1.55 20.31 19.85
N TYR A 161 1.89 21.58 19.66
CA TYR A 161 2.52 22.04 18.42
C TYR A 161 3.88 21.40 18.19
N ALA A 162 4.72 21.28 19.22
CA ALA A 162 6.03 20.63 19.11
C ALA A 162 5.92 19.14 18.73
N LEU A 163 4.98 18.41 19.35
CA LEU A 163 4.76 16.99 19.03
C LEU A 163 4.14 16.80 17.65
N LEU A 164 3.22 17.69 17.26
CA LEU A 164 2.60 17.68 15.93
C LEU A 164 3.63 17.97 14.83
N GLU A 165 4.52 18.94 15.04
CA GLU A 165 5.62 19.24 14.13
C GLU A 165 6.53 18.03 13.95
N ALA A 166 6.95 17.40 15.06
CA ALA A 166 7.74 16.18 15.02
C ALA A 166 7.00 15.05 14.27
N CYS A 167 5.71 14.87 14.52
CA CYS A 167 4.87 13.88 13.83
C CYS A 167 4.86 14.12 12.31
N PHE A 168 4.64 15.35 11.87
CA PHE A 168 4.67 15.69 10.44
C PHE A 168 6.06 15.51 9.83
N ALA A 169 7.11 15.88 10.54
CA ALA A 169 8.49 15.71 10.09
C ALA A 169 8.82 14.22 9.89
N PHE A 170 8.50 13.36 10.86
CA PHE A 170 8.69 11.92 10.70
C PHE A 170 7.88 11.36 9.53
N ASN A 171 6.61 11.74 9.39
CA ASN A 171 5.76 11.30 8.28
C ASN A 171 6.38 11.68 6.92
N LEU A 172 6.84 12.93 6.76
CA LEU A 172 7.51 13.40 5.56
C LEU A 172 8.81 12.64 5.26
N VAL A 173 9.67 12.49 6.27
CA VAL A 173 10.95 11.77 6.12
C VAL A 173 10.71 10.32 5.72
N LEU A 174 9.78 9.63 6.40
CA LEU A 174 9.42 8.25 6.09
C LEU A 174 8.95 8.08 4.65
N THR A 175 7.98 8.89 4.22
CA THR A 175 7.43 8.74 2.87
C THR A 175 8.45 9.08 1.79
N ILE A 176 9.32 10.09 2.00
CA ILE A 176 10.38 10.44 1.06
C ILE A 176 11.43 9.33 1.01
N CYS A 177 11.91 8.86 2.16
CA CYS A 177 12.91 7.78 2.24
C CYS A 177 12.41 6.47 1.64
N LEU A 178 11.18 6.06 1.94
CA LEU A 178 10.59 4.84 1.38
C LEU A 178 10.39 4.95 -0.13
N THR A 179 9.81 6.06 -0.60
CA THR A 179 9.56 6.26 -2.05
C THR A 179 10.87 6.34 -2.83
N SER A 180 11.82 7.16 -2.38
CA SER A 180 13.13 7.31 -3.04
C SER A 180 13.96 6.03 -2.97
N GLY A 181 13.92 5.32 -1.84
CA GLY A 181 14.63 4.07 -1.64
C GLY A 181 14.11 2.93 -2.53
N ILE A 182 12.79 2.83 -2.72
CA ILE A 182 12.19 1.88 -3.67
C ILE A 182 12.56 2.27 -5.11
N ALA A 183 12.40 3.55 -5.47
CA ALA A 183 12.70 4.04 -6.82
C ALA A 183 14.18 3.86 -7.20
N TYR A 184 15.11 4.18 -6.28
CA TYR A 184 16.54 4.05 -6.49
C TYR A 184 16.96 2.60 -6.73
N ARG A 185 16.46 1.66 -5.92
CA ARG A 185 16.80 0.24 -6.08
C ARG A 185 16.25 -0.33 -7.38
N LEU A 186 15.04 0.07 -7.76
CA LEU A 186 14.45 -0.31 -9.04
C LEU A 186 15.23 0.25 -10.24
N TRP A 187 15.71 1.50 -10.13
CA TRP A 187 16.58 2.10 -11.13
C TRP A 187 17.95 1.40 -11.24
N ARG A 188 18.53 0.96 -10.12
CA ARG A 188 19.77 0.16 -10.18
C ARG A 188 19.54 -1.19 -10.84
N ALA A 189 18.46 -1.89 -10.47
CA ALA A 189 18.11 -3.17 -11.08
C ALA A 189 17.91 -3.04 -12.60
N GLU A 190 17.35 -1.93 -13.07
CA GLU A 190 17.26 -1.60 -14.49
C GLU A 190 18.63 -1.46 -15.14
N LYS A 191 19.57 -0.72 -14.53
CA LYS A 191 20.93 -0.58 -15.07
C LYS A 191 21.66 -1.91 -15.20
N ASP A 192 21.50 -2.78 -14.21
CA ASP A 192 22.13 -4.11 -14.19
C ASP A 192 21.55 -5.03 -15.28
N THR A 193 20.28 -4.86 -15.65
CA THR A 193 19.61 -5.66 -16.70
C THR A 193 19.67 -5.03 -18.10
N PHE A 194 19.86 -3.71 -18.20
CA PHE A 194 19.94 -2.99 -19.48
C PHE A 194 21.08 -3.51 -20.37
N GLY A 195 22.21 -3.92 -19.78
CA GLY A 195 23.33 -4.53 -20.49
C GLY A 195 23.02 -5.91 -21.11
N LEU A 196 21.93 -6.57 -20.69
CA LEU A 196 21.56 -7.93 -21.11
C LEU A 196 20.35 -7.97 -22.05
N THR A 197 19.38 -7.05 -21.91
CA THR A 197 18.07 -7.16 -22.58
C THR A 197 17.74 -5.98 -23.49
N GLY A 198 18.51 -4.88 -23.46
CA GLY A 198 18.34 -3.73 -24.37
C GLY A 198 17.01 -2.95 -24.24
N HIS A 199 16.11 -3.34 -23.33
CA HIS A 199 14.78 -2.75 -23.15
C HIS A 199 14.55 -2.21 -21.74
N ASN A 200 13.93 -1.03 -21.64
CA ASN A 200 13.71 -0.29 -20.39
C ASN A 200 12.43 -0.72 -19.65
N ALA A 201 12.34 -1.98 -19.23
CA ALA A 201 11.11 -2.55 -18.66
C ALA A 201 10.66 -1.89 -17.33
N TYR A 202 11.57 -1.24 -16.58
CA TYR A 202 11.30 -0.74 -15.23
C TYR A 202 10.96 0.76 -15.16
N LYS A 203 11.27 1.55 -16.20
CA LYS A 203 11.00 3.00 -16.20
C LYS A 203 9.55 3.36 -15.86
N PRO A 204 8.52 2.73 -16.44
CA PRO A 204 7.13 3.08 -16.14
C PRO A 204 6.75 2.84 -14.67
N ALA A 205 7.30 1.78 -14.07
CA ALA A 205 7.07 1.46 -12.66
C ALA A 205 7.77 2.46 -11.73
N ILE A 206 9.00 2.89 -12.05
CA ILE A 206 9.73 3.92 -11.29
C ILE A 206 8.95 5.24 -11.29
N TYR A 207 8.53 5.71 -12.47
CA TYR A 207 7.76 6.96 -12.58
C TYR A 207 6.46 6.91 -11.81
N THR A 208 5.74 5.79 -11.87
CA THR A 208 4.51 5.57 -11.09
C THR A 208 4.75 5.72 -9.59
N ILE A 209 5.79 5.08 -9.05
CA ILE A 209 6.11 5.11 -7.62
C ILE A 209 6.43 6.54 -7.19
N ILE A 210 7.26 7.23 -7.96
CA ILE A 210 7.63 8.63 -7.70
C ILE A 210 6.39 9.54 -7.77
N GLN A 211 5.54 9.36 -8.78
CA GLN A 211 4.32 10.16 -8.95
C GLN A 211 3.35 9.98 -7.78
N CYS A 212 3.07 8.73 -7.37
CA CYS A 212 2.18 8.46 -6.25
C CYS A 212 2.75 8.99 -4.92
N GLY A 213 4.06 8.79 -4.70
CA GLY A 213 4.73 9.33 -3.51
C GLY A 213 4.72 10.86 -3.48
N ALA A 214 4.93 11.52 -4.63
CA ALA A 214 4.88 12.98 -4.73
C ALA A 214 3.47 13.56 -4.45
N ILE A 215 2.41 12.87 -4.90
CA ILE A 215 1.03 13.26 -4.59
C ILE A 215 0.79 13.19 -3.07
N TYR A 216 1.24 12.12 -2.41
CA TYR A 216 1.09 11.99 -0.98
C TYR A 216 1.92 13.02 -0.20
N THR A 217 3.21 13.17 -0.54
CA THR A 217 4.11 14.12 0.14
C THR A 217 3.62 15.56 0.00
N SER A 218 3.20 15.97 -1.20
CA SER A 218 2.66 17.31 -1.43
C SER A 218 1.41 17.57 -0.59
N SER A 219 0.54 16.57 -0.43
CA SER A 219 -0.64 16.70 0.44
C SER A 219 -0.26 16.91 1.91
N ILE A 220 0.77 16.20 2.42
CA ILE A 220 1.26 16.40 3.79
C ILE A 220 1.83 17.80 3.94
N VAL A 221 2.62 18.29 2.98
CA VAL A 221 3.19 19.64 3.01
C VAL A 221 2.10 20.72 3.06
N VAL A 222 1.03 20.56 2.27
CA VAL A 222 -0.10 21.50 2.28
C VAL A 222 -0.82 21.51 3.64
N VAL A 223 -1.13 20.33 4.19
CA VAL A 223 -1.77 20.21 5.51
C VAL A 223 -0.89 20.82 6.61
N CYS A 224 0.40 20.50 6.57
CA CYS A 224 1.43 21.03 7.45
C CYS A 224 1.50 22.57 7.40
N ALA A 225 1.58 23.15 6.20
CA ALA A 225 1.60 24.61 6.01
C ALA A 225 0.33 25.30 6.54
N LEU A 226 -0.84 24.68 6.36
CA LEU A 226 -2.11 25.20 6.88
C LEU A 226 -2.15 25.17 8.42
N HIS A 227 -1.59 24.13 9.04
CA HIS A 227 -1.48 24.04 10.49
C HIS A 227 -0.55 25.11 11.08
N PHE A 228 0.62 25.33 10.47
CA PHE A 228 1.57 26.34 10.94
C PHE A 228 1.14 27.78 10.68
N SER A 229 0.22 27.98 9.72
CA SER A 229 -0.41 29.29 9.50
C SER A 229 -1.40 29.67 10.62
N GLY A 230 -1.61 28.80 11.62
CA GLY A 230 -2.56 29.03 12.72
C GLY A 230 -4.03 29.01 12.30
N SER A 231 -4.31 28.58 11.07
CA SER A 231 -5.66 28.57 10.52
C SER A 231 -6.42 27.30 10.96
N PRO A 232 -7.69 27.41 11.39
CA PRO A 232 -8.57 26.25 11.61
C PRO A 232 -8.71 25.36 10.37
N ALA A 233 -8.38 25.89 9.18
CA ALA A 233 -8.37 25.15 7.93
C ALA A 233 -7.41 23.94 7.93
N GLY A 234 -6.34 23.95 8.74
CA GLY A 234 -5.43 22.79 8.84
C GLY A 234 -6.14 21.53 9.33
N VAL A 235 -6.95 21.67 10.40
CA VAL A 235 -7.75 20.57 10.94
C VAL A 235 -8.76 20.07 9.91
N MET A 236 -9.37 20.99 9.15
CA MET A 236 -10.32 20.64 8.09
C MET A 236 -9.64 19.95 6.91
N ALA A 237 -8.40 20.33 6.56
CA ALA A 237 -7.62 19.70 5.50
C ALA A 237 -7.24 18.25 5.84
N ASN A 238 -7.14 17.89 7.13
CA ASN A 238 -6.87 16.52 7.55
C ASN A 238 -7.94 15.53 7.08
N TYR A 239 -9.21 15.95 7.03
CA TYR A 239 -10.33 15.12 6.51
C TYR A 239 -10.11 14.69 5.06
N VAL A 240 -9.58 15.61 4.25
CA VAL A 240 -9.21 15.36 2.86
C VAL A 240 -7.94 14.51 2.79
N GLY A 241 -6.96 14.80 3.65
CA GLY A 241 -5.70 14.06 3.77
C GLY A 241 -5.89 12.57 4.01
N VAL A 242 -6.91 12.15 4.79
CA VAL A 242 -7.22 10.73 4.99
C VAL A 242 -7.50 10.01 3.66
N GLN A 243 -8.30 10.65 2.79
CA GLN A 243 -8.67 10.06 1.51
C GLN A 243 -7.50 10.04 0.52
N VAL A 244 -6.62 11.03 0.57
CA VAL A 244 -5.37 11.07 -0.22
C VAL A 244 -4.38 9.99 0.24
N ALA A 245 -4.28 9.75 1.55
CA ALA A 245 -3.48 8.66 2.09
C ALA A 245 -3.98 7.28 1.60
N THR A 246 -5.31 7.08 1.50
CA THR A 246 -5.92 5.87 0.91
C THR A 246 -5.71 5.78 -0.60
N LEU A 247 -5.73 6.91 -1.30
CA LEU A 247 -5.54 6.97 -2.76
C LEU A 247 -4.17 6.43 -3.18
N THR A 248 -3.13 6.75 -2.43
CA THR A 248 -1.73 6.43 -2.73
C THR A 248 -1.45 4.93 -2.95
N PRO A 249 -1.79 4.03 -2.01
CA PRO A 249 -1.58 2.59 -2.17
C PRO A 249 -2.48 2.00 -3.26
N LEU A 250 -3.71 2.52 -3.44
CA LEU A 250 -4.63 2.08 -4.49
C LEU A 250 -4.09 2.43 -5.89
N LEU A 251 -3.62 3.67 -6.10
CA LEU A 251 -2.98 4.09 -7.34
C LEU A 251 -1.74 3.27 -7.66
N LEU A 252 -0.89 3.06 -6.65
CA LEU A 252 0.32 2.26 -6.79
C LEU A 252 0.00 0.82 -7.23
N ILE A 253 -1.06 0.21 -6.72
CA ILE A 253 -1.49 -1.15 -7.09
C ILE A 253 -2.18 -1.17 -8.46
N ALA A 254 -3.03 -0.18 -8.76
CA ALA A 254 -3.73 -0.06 -10.03
C ALA A 254 -2.75 0.12 -11.20
N HIS A 255 -1.72 0.95 -11.02
CA HIS A 255 -0.71 1.18 -12.06
C HIS A 255 0.23 -0.01 -12.26
N LEU A 256 0.66 -0.69 -11.19
CA LEU A 256 1.41 -1.94 -11.32
C LEU A 256 0.57 -3.02 -12.01
N SER A 257 -0.73 -2.98 -11.76
CA SER A 257 -1.67 -3.83 -12.46
C SER A 257 -1.70 -3.47 -13.95
N LEU A 258 -2.01 -2.24 -14.33
CA LEU A 258 -2.15 -1.83 -15.73
C LEU A 258 -0.83 -1.88 -16.54
N GLY A 259 0.30 -1.50 -15.94
CA GLY A 259 1.61 -1.48 -16.61
C GLY A 259 2.09 -2.87 -17.06
N VAL A 260 1.72 -3.91 -16.33
CA VAL A 260 1.98 -5.30 -16.74
C VAL A 260 1.06 -5.73 -17.90
N THR A 261 -0.17 -5.20 -17.98
CA THR A 261 -1.11 -5.54 -19.07
C THR A 261 -0.57 -5.07 -20.41
N HIS A 262 0.01 -3.87 -20.43
CA HIS A 262 0.61 -3.33 -21.65
C HIS A 262 1.83 -4.15 -22.11
N ARG A 263 2.57 -4.74 -21.15
CA ARG A 263 3.69 -5.63 -21.44
C ARG A 263 3.24 -6.98 -22.01
N GLU A 264 2.24 -7.63 -21.40
CA GLU A 264 1.73 -8.93 -21.88
C GLU A 264 1.11 -8.85 -23.29
N HIS A 265 0.37 -7.77 -23.59
CA HIS A 265 -0.21 -7.57 -24.92
C HIS A 265 0.86 -7.34 -25.99
N ASN A 266 1.96 -6.65 -25.67
CA ASN A 266 3.07 -6.45 -26.60
C ASN A 266 3.92 -7.73 -26.75
N GLU A 267 4.11 -8.51 -25.69
CA GLU A 267 4.83 -9.81 -25.74
C GLU A 267 4.06 -10.90 -26.50
N THR A 268 2.74 -10.74 -26.71
CA THR A 268 1.97 -11.69 -27.55
C THR A 268 2.13 -11.41 -29.05
N SER A 269 2.73 -10.27 -29.44
CA SER A 269 2.98 -9.91 -30.85
C SER A 269 4.41 -10.21 -31.32
N ASP A 270 5.36 -10.41 -30.40
CA ASP A 270 6.75 -10.75 -30.73
C ASP A 270 7.14 -12.11 -30.15
N THR A 271 7.47 -13.05 -31.03
CA THR A 271 7.89 -14.40 -30.67
C THR A 271 9.30 -14.37 -30.01
N ALA A 272 9.41 -15.00 -28.84
CA ALA A 272 10.63 -15.41 -28.11
C ALA A 272 11.53 -14.32 -27.46
N GLY A 273 11.39 -14.13 -26.14
CA GLY A 273 12.32 -13.37 -25.26
C GLY A 273 11.87 -13.40 -23.77
N PRO A 274 12.78 -13.32 -22.78
CA PRO A 274 12.69 -14.11 -21.54
C PRO A 274 11.73 -13.57 -20.48
N ALA A 275 11.04 -14.51 -19.84
CA ALA A 275 10.23 -14.32 -18.65
C ALA A 275 11.09 -13.95 -17.42
N PHE A 276 10.55 -13.05 -16.59
CA PHE A 276 11.12 -12.66 -15.31
C PHE A 276 11.41 -13.86 -14.39
N ALA A 277 12.58 -13.84 -13.76
CA ALA A 277 13.18 -14.88 -12.93
C ALA A 277 12.19 -15.70 -12.08
N GLN A 278 12.16 -16.99 -12.37
CA GLN A 278 11.57 -18.06 -11.57
C GLN A 278 12.50 -18.32 -10.37
N PRO A 279 12.01 -18.56 -9.13
CA PRO A 279 12.82 -19.28 -8.17
C PRO A 279 13.03 -20.70 -8.73
N VAL A 280 14.29 -21.11 -8.85
CA VAL A 280 14.68 -22.44 -9.30
C VAL A 280 13.99 -23.48 -8.42
N GLN A 281 12.94 -24.12 -8.94
CA GLN A 281 12.50 -25.41 -8.42
C GLN A 281 13.51 -26.44 -8.93
N VAL A 282 14.40 -26.89 -8.04
CA VAL A 282 15.25 -28.05 -8.30
C VAL A 282 14.33 -29.26 -8.31
N ASN A 283 13.83 -29.62 -9.49
CA ASN A 283 13.21 -30.91 -9.70
C ASN A 283 14.35 -31.92 -9.89
N ILE A 284 14.74 -32.59 -8.80
CA ILE A 284 15.70 -33.70 -8.85
C ILE A 284 15.04 -34.79 -9.69
N THR A 285 15.39 -34.84 -10.97
CA THR A 285 15.09 -35.97 -11.83
C THR A 285 16.35 -36.79 -11.82
N GLU A 286 16.31 -37.92 -11.12
CA GLU A 286 17.40 -38.88 -11.01
C GLU A 286 17.64 -39.52 -12.39
N GLU A 287 18.52 -38.93 -13.19
CA GLU A 287 19.01 -39.55 -14.42
C GLU A 287 20.05 -40.61 -14.05
N THR A 288 19.64 -41.88 -14.12
CA THR A 288 20.55 -43.03 -14.07
C THR A 288 21.39 -43.05 -15.34
N HIS A 289 22.57 -42.42 -15.30
CA HIS A 289 23.57 -42.57 -16.35
C HIS A 289 24.14 -44.00 -16.30
N THR A 290 23.72 -44.82 -17.26
CA THR A 290 24.34 -46.12 -17.52
C THR A 290 25.51 -45.89 -18.47
N HIS A 291 26.73 -46.09 -17.97
CA HIS A 291 27.98 -46.01 -18.73
C HIS A 291 28.12 -47.29 -19.59
N PRO A 292 28.43 -47.18 -20.90
CA PRO A 292 28.88 -48.34 -21.66
C PRO A 292 30.39 -48.50 -21.41
N ASP A 293 30.81 -49.65 -20.91
CA ASP A 293 32.22 -50.04 -20.86
C ASP A 293 32.38 -51.27 -21.74
N ASP A 294 33.17 -51.12 -22.81
CA ASP A 294 33.45 -52.13 -23.81
C ASP A 294 34.63 -52.99 -23.36
N THR A 295 34.36 -54.29 -23.20
CA THR A 295 35.23 -55.45 -23.46
C THR A 295 36.62 -55.56 -22.79
N MET A 296 36.77 -56.57 -21.92
CA MET A 296 37.70 -57.68 -22.20
C MET A 296 37.38 -58.96 -21.39
N GLU A 297 37.41 -60.08 -22.11
CA GLU A 297 37.39 -61.52 -21.79
C GLU A 297 37.80 -61.98 -20.36
N LEU A 298 37.41 -63.14 -19.80
CA LEU A 298 37.30 -64.50 -20.36
C LEU A 298 36.67 -65.46 -19.30
N ARG A 299 35.95 -66.48 -19.80
CA ARG A 299 35.70 -67.86 -19.29
C ARG A 299 34.37 -68.26 -18.63
N PRO A 300 33.92 -69.51 -18.89
CA PRO A 300 32.51 -69.87 -18.95
C PRO A 300 32.11 -70.95 -17.93
N SER A 301 30.81 -71.30 -17.97
CA SER A 301 30.11 -72.50 -17.44
C SER A 301 28.89 -72.00 -16.63
N THR A 302 27.66 -72.47 -16.73
CA THR A 302 27.02 -73.66 -17.29
C THR A 302 25.52 -73.32 -17.35
N ARG A 303 24.87 -73.52 -18.52
CA ARG A 303 23.62 -74.29 -18.72
C ARG A 303 22.50 -74.04 -17.68
N ARG A 304 21.23 -73.81 -18.02
CA ARG A 304 20.44 -74.42 -19.09
C ARG A 304 18.97 -73.97 -18.90
N ASN A 305 18.31 -73.60 -20.00
CA ASN A 305 16.86 -73.76 -20.30
C ASN A 305 15.85 -73.00 -19.39
N GLN A 306 14.68 -72.53 -19.86
CA GLN A 306 13.90 -72.85 -21.06
C GLN A 306 12.78 -71.79 -21.23
N SER A 307 12.52 -71.44 -22.49
CA SER A 307 11.24 -71.09 -23.15
C SER A 307 10.16 -70.25 -22.43
N LEU A 308 9.78 -69.07 -22.94
CA LEU A 308 8.81 -68.84 -24.04
C LEU A 308 7.37 -69.29 -23.73
N ARG A 309 6.44 -68.33 -23.54
CA ARG A 309 5.05 -68.26 -24.08
C ARG A 309 4.19 -67.25 -23.28
N THR A 310 3.78 -66.12 -23.87
CA THR A 310 2.55 -65.81 -24.66
C THR A 310 1.28 -65.55 -23.85
N CYS A 311 0.55 -64.50 -24.28
CA CYS A 311 -0.90 -64.27 -24.15
C CYS A 311 -1.42 -63.97 -22.73
N ASP A 312 -2.44 -63.14 -22.50
CA ASP A 312 -3.38 -62.44 -23.36
C ASP A 312 -4.06 -61.33 -22.52
N ASP A 313 -4.67 -60.39 -23.22
CA ASP A 313 -5.78 -59.55 -22.75
C ASP A 313 -6.88 -60.34 -22.02
N GLU A 314 -7.42 -59.83 -20.92
CA GLU A 314 -8.88 -59.63 -20.78
C GLU A 314 -9.27 -58.81 -19.53
N LYS A 315 -10.15 -57.82 -19.75
CA LYS A 315 -11.30 -57.28 -18.96
C LYS A 315 -11.35 -57.60 -17.45
N GLY A 316 -11.78 -56.72 -16.56
CA GLY A 316 -12.70 -55.59 -16.67
C GLY A 316 -13.61 -55.60 -15.42
N HIS A 317 -14.01 -54.41 -14.95
CA HIS A 317 -15.27 -54.04 -14.29
C HIS A 317 -15.13 -52.65 -13.66
#